data_AF-A0A2S8IYP2-F1
#
_entry.id   AF-A0A2S8IYP2-F1
#
_cell.length_a   1.000
_cell.length_b   1.000
_cell.length_c   1.000
_cell.angle_alpha   90.00
_cell.angle_beta   90.00
_cell.angle_gamma   90.00
#
_symmetry.space_group_name_H-M   'P 1'
#
loop_
_entity.id
_entity.type
_entity.pdbx_description
1 polymer ?
#
loop_
_entity_poly.entity_id
_entity_poly.type
_entity_poly.pdbx_seq_one_letter_code
_entity_poly.pdbx_strand_id
1 'polypeptide(L)'
;MKWSLAPAPDGSKGHLLRATNPSSFNVTVLSAQVVHDGRTYTIDDGAMIAPAADHLFALNMPLPSLPAGTKLDFSTINDFGTDVKWPAVLETTP
;
A
#
# COMPACT_ATOMS: atom_id res chain seq x y z
N MET A 1 7.13 -0.34 -6.89
CA MET A 1 6.45 0.37 -5.79
C MET A 1 7.20 0.11 -4.51
N LYS A 2 7.35 1.14 -3.66
CA LYS A 2 7.83 0.98 -2.29
C LYS A 2 6.65 1.18 -1.33
N TRP A 3 6.64 0.45 -0.22
CA TRP A 3 5.52 0.45 0.72
C TRP A 3 6.02 0.74 2.12
N SER A 4 5.35 1.62 2.85
CA SER A 4 5.66 1.93 4.25
C SER A 4 4.39 2.26 5.04
N LEU A 5 4.51 2.32 6.36
CA LEU A 5 3.43 2.82 7.22
C LEU A 5 3.50 4.34 7.34
N ALA A 6 2.33 4.97 7.29
CA ALA A 6 2.14 6.37 7.64
C ALA A 6 1.12 6.50 8.77
N PRO A 7 1.26 7.45 9.70
CA PRO A 7 0.23 7.72 10.70
C PRO A 7 -1.11 8.09 10.04
N ALA A 8 -2.22 7.67 10.64
CA ALA A 8 -3.54 8.12 10.21
C ALA A 8 -3.69 9.66 10.43
N PRO A 9 -4.20 10.43 9.43
CA PRO A 9 -4.24 11.90 9.50
C PRO A 9 -5.13 12.49 10.60
N ASP A 10 -6.10 11.74 11.09
CA ASP A 10 -7.17 12.21 11.99
C ASP A 10 -6.88 11.93 13.48
N GLY A 11 -5.67 11.45 13.82
CA GLY A 11 -5.32 11.09 15.19
C GLY A 11 -6.01 9.83 15.69
N SER A 12 -6.71 9.10 14.82
CA SER A 12 -7.16 7.74 15.13
C SER A 12 -5.97 6.84 15.43
N LYS A 13 -6.13 5.91 16.36
CA LYS A 13 -5.08 4.94 16.72
C LYS A 13 -4.90 3.97 15.55
N GLY A 14 -3.99 4.28 14.63
CA GLY A 14 -3.70 3.42 13.49
C GLY A 14 -2.76 4.03 12.46
N HIS A 15 -2.42 3.21 11.47
CA HIS A 15 -1.59 3.57 10.32
C HIS A 15 -2.37 3.36 9.04
N LEU A 16 -1.91 4.05 8.00
CA LEU A 16 -2.28 3.85 6.61
C LEU A 16 -1.12 3.20 5.86
N LEU A 17 -1.41 2.60 4.71
CA LEU A 17 -0.36 2.17 3.77
C LEU A 17 0.02 3.35 2.89
N ARG A 18 1.30 3.75 2.94
CA ARG A 18 1.90 4.65 1.97
C ARG A 18 2.52 3.83 0.85
N ALA A 19 2.10 4.10 -0.37
CA ALA A 19 2.77 3.63 -1.58
C ALA A 19 3.57 4.78 -2.20
N THR A 20 4.84 4.55 -2.45
CA THR A 20 5.73 5.46 -3.19
C THR A 20 6.00 4.87 -4.57
N ASN A 21 5.76 5.67 -5.61
CA ASN A 21 6.10 5.32 -6.98
C ASN A 21 7.44 5.95 -7.38
N PRO A 22 8.57 5.24 -7.29
CA PRO A 22 9.87 5.78 -7.71
C PRO A 22 10.07 5.77 -9.24
N SER A 23 9.10 5.24 -10.01
CA SER A 23 9.25 5.09 -11.45
C SER A 23 8.89 6.35 -12.23
N SER A 24 9.20 6.35 -13.52
CA SER A 24 8.79 7.38 -14.49
C SER A 24 7.40 7.15 -15.10
N PHE A 25 6.64 6.17 -14.63
CA PHE A 25 5.34 5.78 -15.19
C PHE A 25 4.22 5.96 -14.19
N ASN A 26 2.99 6.19 -14.66
CA ASN A 26 1.82 6.05 -13.80
C ASN A 26 1.66 4.58 -13.41
N VAL A 27 1.41 4.32 -12.13
CA VAL A 27 1.11 2.98 -11.63
C VAL A 27 -0.26 2.98 -11.01
N THR A 28 -1.19 2.23 -11.59
CA THR A 28 -2.50 2.01 -10.98
C THR A 28 -2.46 0.78 -10.10
N VAL A 29 -2.53 0.99 -8.79
CA VAL A 29 -2.70 -0.06 -7.78
C VAL A 29 -4.17 -0.41 -7.70
N LEU A 30 -4.49 -1.70 -7.85
CA LEU A 30 -5.86 -2.22 -7.79
C LEU A 30 -6.19 -2.77 -6.41
N SER A 31 -5.22 -3.40 -5.75
CA SER A 31 -5.36 -3.96 -4.41
C SER A 31 -4.04 -3.90 -3.65
N ALA A 32 -4.10 -3.82 -2.33
CA ALA A 32 -2.97 -4.07 -1.44
C ALA A 32 -3.51 -4.62 -0.11
N GLN A 33 -2.78 -5.58 0.45
CA GLN A 33 -3.19 -6.31 1.62
C GLN A 33 -2.00 -6.68 2.51
N VAL A 34 -2.24 -6.60 3.82
CA VAL A 34 -1.34 -7.12 4.85
C VAL A 34 -2.13 -8.08 5.75
N VAL A 35 -1.55 -9.23 6.05
CA VAL A 35 -2.11 -10.21 7.01
C VAL A 35 -1.26 -10.17 8.28
N HIS A 36 -1.91 -9.90 9.42
CA HIS A 36 -1.26 -9.82 10.72
C HIS A 36 -2.22 -10.23 11.83
N ASP A 37 -1.75 -11.07 12.77
CA ASP A 37 -2.55 -11.58 13.89
C ASP A 37 -3.92 -12.15 13.50
N GLY A 38 -3.96 -12.92 12.40
CA GLY A 38 -5.18 -13.52 11.87
C GLY A 38 -6.18 -12.53 11.26
N ARG A 39 -5.83 -11.23 11.21
CA ARG A 39 -6.61 -10.19 10.54
C ARG A 39 -6.00 -9.85 9.19
N THR A 40 -6.87 -9.41 8.31
CA THR A 40 -6.53 -9.04 6.94
C THR A 40 -6.92 -7.59 6.72
N TYR A 41 -5.91 -6.75 6.53
CA TYR A 41 -6.04 -5.32 6.31
C TYR A 41 -5.92 -5.08 4.81
N THR A 42 -6.94 -4.50 4.19
CA THR A 42 -7.01 -4.30 2.73
C THR A 42 -7.39 -2.86 2.44
N ILE A 43 -6.83 -2.30 1.36
CA ILE A 43 -7.19 -0.96 0.90
C ILE A 43 -8.67 -0.88 0.54
N ASP A 44 -9.31 0.24 0.85
CA ASP A 44 -10.73 0.45 0.51
C ASP A 44 -10.92 0.64 -1.00
N ASP A 45 -10.04 1.44 -1.60
CA ASP A 45 -10.06 1.80 -3.01
C ASP A 45 -8.66 1.69 -3.63
N GLY A 46 -8.61 1.31 -4.92
CA GLY A 46 -7.41 1.42 -5.74
C GLY A 46 -7.12 2.87 -6.14
N ALA A 47 -5.89 3.14 -6.60
CA ALA A 47 -5.49 4.48 -7.03
C ALA A 47 -4.43 4.44 -8.12
N MET A 48 -4.46 5.44 -9.01
CA MET A 48 -3.36 5.75 -9.91
C MET A 48 -2.37 6.67 -9.21
N ILE A 49 -1.10 6.25 -9.16
CA ILE A 49 -0.02 6.96 -8.51
C ILE A 49 0.91 7.50 -9.60
N ALA A 50 1.03 8.83 -9.65
CA ALA A 50 1.87 9.51 -10.62
C ALA A 50 3.37 9.16 -10.45
N PRO A 51 4.21 9.36 -11.49
CA PRO A 51 5.66 9.26 -11.36
C PRO A 51 6.20 10.10 -10.20
N ALA A 52 7.15 9.55 -9.44
CA ALA A 52 7.79 10.20 -8.30
C ALA A 52 6.82 10.73 -7.22
N ALA A 53 5.61 10.16 -7.13
CA ALA A 53 4.59 10.58 -6.17
C ALA A 53 4.31 9.50 -5.12
N ASP A 54 3.72 9.95 -4.02
CA ASP A 54 3.20 9.12 -2.94
C ASP A 54 1.68 9.09 -2.94
N HIS A 55 1.10 8.01 -2.45
CA HIS A 55 -0.32 7.91 -2.14
C HIS A 55 -0.53 7.22 -0.79
N LEU A 56 -1.46 7.74 0.00
CA LEU A 56 -1.91 7.13 1.25
C LEU A 56 -3.22 6.40 1.00
N PHE A 57 -3.21 5.09 1.22
CA PHE A 57 -4.42 4.28 1.11
C PHE A 57 -5.11 4.18 2.48
N ALA A 58 -6.38 4.57 2.51
CA ALA A 58 -7.30 4.14 3.55
C ALA A 58 -7.44 2.62 3.53
N LEU A 59 -7.67 2.04 4.70
CA LEU A 59 -7.82 0.61 4.90
C LEU A 59 -9.18 0.34 5.52
N ASN A 60 -9.72 -0.84 5.23
CA ASN A 60 -10.98 -1.33 5.77
C ASN A 60 -11.04 -1.36 7.31
N MET A 61 -9.88 -1.31 7.97
CA MET A 61 -9.75 -1.15 9.41
C MET A 61 -8.38 -0.56 9.79
N PRO A 62 -8.24 0.05 10.99
CA PRO A 62 -6.98 0.66 11.43
C PRO A 62 -5.83 -0.36 11.51
N LEU A 63 -4.73 -0.09 10.79
CA LEU A 63 -3.54 -0.93 10.81
C LEU A 63 -2.69 -0.64 12.06
N PRO A 64 -2.34 -1.64 12.88
CA PRO A 64 -1.35 -1.44 13.95
C PRO A 64 0.02 -1.05 13.38
N SER A 65 0.93 -0.65 14.26
CA SER A 65 2.34 -0.55 13.87
C SER A 65 2.86 -1.95 13.55
N LEU A 66 3.53 -2.10 12.42
CA LEU A 66 4.11 -3.35 11.95
C LEU A 66 5.60 -3.16 11.70
N PRO A 67 6.44 -4.18 11.94
CA PRO A 67 7.86 -4.08 11.68
C PRO A 67 8.15 -3.98 10.18
N ALA A 68 9.25 -3.32 9.84
CA ALA A 68 9.81 -3.42 8.49
C ALA A 68 10.11 -4.89 8.14
N GLY A 69 9.97 -5.25 6.87
CA GLY A 69 10.03 -6.62 6.38
C GLY A 69 8.70 -7.37 6.44
N THR A 70 7.64 -6.80 7.04
CA THR A 70 6.31 -7.43 7.02
C THR A 70 5.81 -7.59 5.58
N LYS A 71 5.35 -8.79 5.22
CA LYS A 71 4.84 -9.09 3.88
C LYS A 71 3.63 -8.21 3.53
N LEU A 72 3.63 -7.72 2.30
CA LEU A 72 2.53 -7.03 1.67
C LEU A 72 2.29 -7.65 0.30
N ASP A 73 1.06 -8.03 0.01
CA ASP A 73 0.65 -8.47 -1.33
C ASP A 73 -0.12 -7.34 -2.00
N PHE A 74 0.23 -6.99 -3.24
CA PHE A 74 -0.49 -5.95 -3.99
C PHE A 74 -0.64 -6.32 -5.46
N SER A 75 -1.57 -5.68 -6.14
CA SER A 75 -1.71 -5.79 -7.59
C SER A 75 -1.79 -4.44 -8.30
N THR A 76 -1.39 -4.46 -9.57
CA THR A 76 -1.48 -3.31 -10.47
C THR A 76 -2.18 -3.70 -11.76
N ILE A 77 -2.64 -2.74 -12.54
CA ILE A 77 -3.02 -2.98 -13.94
C ILE A 77 -1.81 -2.78 -14.85
N ASN A 78 -1.65 -3.62 -15.88
CA ASN A 78 -0.67 -3.38 -16.95
C ASN A 78 -1.30 -2.70 -18.18
N ASP A 79 -0.48 -2.38 -19.17
CA ASP A 79 -0.91 -1.69 -20.39
C ASP A 79 -1.89 -2.50 -21.26
N PHE A 80 -2.06 -3.80 -20.99
CA PHE A 80 -3.05 -4.66 -21.64
C PHE A 80 -4.37 -4.74 -20.86
N GLY A 81 -4.50 -3.99 -19.76
CA GLY A 81 -5.70 -3.95 -18.93
C GLY A 81 -5.85 -5.13 -17.97
N THR A 82 -4.79 -5.92 -17.75
CA THR A 82 -4.86 -7.11 -16.88
C THR A 82 -4.25 -6.85 -15.50
N ASP A 83 -4.82 -7.45 -14.46
CA ASP A 83 -4.25 -7.48 -13.12
C ASP A 83 -2.90 -8.23 -13.12
N VAL A 84 -1.90 -7.63 -12.48
CA VAL A 84 -0.60 -8.23 -12.20
C VAL A 84 -0.35 -8.18 -10.69
N LYS A 85 -0.12 -9.36 -10.09
CA LYS A 85 0.18 -9.51 -8.66
C LYS A 85 1.67 -9.42 -8.38
N TRP A 86 2.01 -8.74 -7.30
CA TRP A 86 3.37 -8.49 -6.87
C TRP A 86 3.56 -8.77 -5.38
N PRO A 87 4.61 -9.51 -4.99
CA PRO A 87 5.02 -9.55 -3.60
C PRO A 87 5.77 -8.25 -3.25
N ALA A 88 5.59 -7.77 -2.02
CA ALA A 88 6.35 -6.69 -1.43
C ALA A 88 6.56 -6.91 0.08
N VAL A 89 7.34 -6.04 0.67
CA VAL A 89 7.48 -5.90 2.12
C VAL A 89 7.30 -4.45 2.52
N LEU A 90 6.86 -4.22 3.76
CA LEU A 90 6.89 -2.89 4.36
C LEU A 90 8.35 -2.48 4.59
N GLU A 91 8.76 -1.37 4.02
CA GLU A 91 10.04 -0.73 4.27
C GLU A 91 9.93 0.14 5.53
N THR A 92 11.08 0.50 6.11
CA THR A 92 11.14 1.56 7.12
C THR A 92 10.59 2.85 6.53
N THR A 93 9.81 3.60 7.30
CA THR A 93 9.35 4.93 6.90
C THR A 93 10.57 5.79 6.53
N PRO A 94 10.58 6.47 5.37
CA PRO A 94 11.65 7.38 5.00
C PRO A 94 11.73 8.59 5.95
#